data_AF-A0A4W6EZX3-F1
#
_entry.id   AF-A0A4W6EZX3-F1
#
_cell.length_a   1.000
_cell.length_b   1.000
_cell.length_c   1.000
_cell.angle_alpha   90.00
_cell.angle_beta   90.00
_cell.angle_gamma   90.00
#
_symmetry.space_group_name_H-M   'P 1'
#
loop_
_entity.id
_entity.type
_entity.pdbx_description
1 polymer ?
#
loop_
_entity_poly.entity_id
_entity_poly.type
_entity_poly.pdbx_seq_one_letter_code
_entity_poly.pdbx_strand_id
1 'polypeptide(L)'
;MQMRILVLVSAVALLASPAVVSLHNIHKPNVRRNLIRAFELAGHCNASRTKQELFVEDVSHLAKCKNHCENKFFCKVQEILDKHQNVCEITVQETLTRTLKMYNIDRNVNCTLTLQGNKEAAFYTKLPMFFESVIHYLQIKNFMGS
;
A
#
# COMPACT_ATOMS: atom_id res chain seq x y z
N MET A 1 -43.31 -57.52 -10.38
CA MET A 1 -42.86 -56.55 -9.37
C MET A 1 -42.12 -55.42 -10.08
N GLN A 2 -42.66 -54.20 -10.09
CA GLN A 2 -42.00 -53.03 -10.68
C GLN A 2 -41.32 -52.23 -9.57
N MET A 3 -40.01 -52.06 -9.66
CA MET A 3 -39.22 -51.25 -8.73
C MET A 3 -39.30 -49.78 -9.16
N ARG A 4 -39.92 -48.93 -8.35
CA ARG A 4 -39.93 -47.48 -8.56
C ARG A 4 -38.79 -46.86 -7.75
N ILE A 5 -37.76 -46.41 -8.45
CA ILE A 5 -36.66 -45.64 -7.85
C ILE A 5 -37.15 -44.19 -7.68
N LEU A 6 -37.21 -43.72 -6.43
CA LEU A 6 -37.44 -42.32 -6.10
C LEU A 6 -36.09 -41.58 -6.14
N VAL A 7 -35.92 -40.68 -7.11
CA VAL A 7 -34.76 -39.79 -7.20
C VAL A 7 -35.06 -38.53 -6.39
N LEU A 8 -34.33 -38.33 -5.29
CA LEU A 8 -34.36 -37.10 -4.50
C LEU A 8 -33.46 -36.05 -5.16
N VAL A 9 -34.07 -35.04 -5.78
CA VAL A 9 -33.35 -33.86 -6.30
C VAL A 9 -33.27 -32.83 -5.18
N SER A 10 -32.09 -32.68 -4.58
CA SER A 10 -31.80 -31.62 -3.61
C SER A 10 -31.47 -30.33 -4.36
N ALA A 11 -32.39 -29.36 -4.30
CA ALA A 11 -32.11 -28.00 -4.75
C ALA A 11 -31.39 -27.25 -3.61
N VAL A 12 -30.07 -27.10 -3.73
CA VAL A 12 -29.32 -26.18 -2.87
C VAL A 12 -29.66 -24.77 -3.32
N ALA A 13 -30.53 -24.09 -2.56
CA ALA A 13 -30.74 -22.67 -2.72
C ALA A 13 -29.42 -21.96 -2.36
N LEU A 14 -28.68 -21.54 -3.38
CA LEU A 14 -27.60 -20.57 -3.22
C LEU A 14 -28.24 -19.27 -2.69
N LEU A 15 -28.14 -19.08 -1.38
CA LEU A 15 -28.29 -17.77 -0.76
C LEU A 15 -27.18 -16.87 -1.34
N ALA A 16 -27.46 -16.28 -2.49
CA ALA A 16 -26.77 -15.09 -2.94
C ALA A 16 -27.17 -13.98 -1.97
N SER A 17 -26.52 -13.94 -0.80
CA SER A 17 -26.44 -12.70 -0.05
C SER A 17 -25.86 -11.68 -1.01
N PRO A 18 -26.56 -10.57 -1.33
CA PRO A 18 -25.86 -9.44 -1.86
C PRO A 18 -24.98 -9.00 -0.70
N ALA A 19 -23.70 -9.42 -0.72
CA ALA A 19 -22.69 -8.67 -0.03
C ALA A 19 -22.91 -7.25 -0.51
N VAL A 20 -23.45 -6.41 0.36
CA VAL A 20 -23.54 -4.98 0.16
C VAL A 20 -22.10 -4.56 -0.06
N VAL A 21 -21.70 -4.51 -1.33
CA VAL A 21 -20.50 -3.81 -1.75
C VAL A 21 -20.78 -2.40 -1.27
N SER A 22 -20.14 -2.03 -0.16
CA SER A 22 -20.18 -0.69 0.36
C SER A 22 -19.74 0.23 -0.77
N LEU A 23 -20.72 0.82 -1.45
CA LEU A 23 -20.53 1.78 -2.53
C LEU A 23 -20.19 3.13 -1.90
N HIS A 24 -19.17 3.16 -1.04
CA HIS A 24 -18.74 4.36 -0.34
C HIS A 24 -17.33 4.81 -0.74
N ASN A 25 -16.78 4.30 -1.84
CA ASN A 25 -15.58 4.87 -2.43
C ASN A 25 -15.92 5.38 -3.81
N ILE A 26 -16.16 6.69 -3.88
CA ILE A 26 -16.02 7.48 -5.11
C ILE A 26 -14.65 7.09 -5.67
N HIS A 27 -14.65 6.27 -6.72
CA HIS A 27 -13.45 5.73 -7.36
C HIS A 27 -12.69 6.94 -7.90
N LYS A 28 -11.76 7.51 -7.12
CA LYS A 28 -10.88 8.57 -7.61
C LYS A 28 -9.87 7.87 -8.52
N PRO A 29 -10.00 7.93 -9.86
CA PRO A 29 -9.16 7.15 -10.77
C PRO A 29 -7.66 7.47 -10.58
N ASN A 30 -7.36 8.68 -10.10
CA ASN A 30 -6.01 9.14 -9.81
C ASN A 30 -5.38 8.43 -8.59
N VAL A 31 -6.16 8.12 -7.54
CA VAL A 31 -5.68 7.44 -6.32
C VAL A 31 -5.17 6.04 -6.68
N ARG A 32 -5.98 5.26 -7.41
CA ARG A 32 -5.59 3.92 -7.84
C ARG A 32 -4.40 3.94 -8.79
N ARG A 33 -4.37 4.87 -9.75
CA ARG A 33 -3.24 5.03 -10.68
C ARG A 33 -1.94 5.33 -9.92
N ASN A 34 -2.00 6.23 -8.94
CA ASN A 34 -0.84 6.60 -8.14
C ASN A 34 -0.34 5.42 -7.26
N LEU A 35 -1.23 4.59 -6.72
CA LEU A 35 -0.82 3.38 -5.97
C LEU A 35 -0.12 2.35 -6.84
N ILE A 36 -0.68 2.04 -8.01
CA ILE A 36 -0.06 1.11 -8.97
C ILE A 36 1.31 1.64 -9.39
N ARG A 37 1.37 2.94 -9.71
CA ARG A 37 2.62 3.57 -10.13
C ARG A 37 3.67 3.57 -9.02
N ALA A 38 3.27 3.84 -7.77
CA ALA A 38 4.17 3.78 -6.62
C ALA A 38 4.70 2.36 -6.39
N PHE A 39 3.87 1.33 -6.59
CA PHE A 39 4.27 -0.07 -6.47
C PHE A 39 5.35 -0.44 -7.48
N GLU A 40 5.15 -0.10 -8.76
CA GLU A 40 6.15 -0.33 -9.81
C GLU A 40 7.48 0.36 -9.46
N LEU A 41 7.43 1.65 -9.14
CA LEU A 41 8.62 2.46 -8.85
C LEU A 41 9.37 1.97 -7.60
N ALA A 42 8.65 1.56 -6.55
CA ALA A 42 9.26 0.94 -5.38
C ALA A 42 9.96 -0.39 -5.73
N GLY A 43 9.36 -1.18 -6.62
CA GLY A 43 9.98 -2.39 -7.17
C GLY A 43 11.29 -2.10 -7.92
N HIS A 44 11.30 -1.06 -8.76
CA HIS A 44 12.51 -0.59 -9.44
C HIS A 44 13.59 -0.14 -8.45
N CYS A 45 13.23 0.61 -7.41
CA CYS A 45 14.18 1.03 -6.38
C CYS A 45 14.76 -0.16 -5.60
N ASN A 46 13.94 -1.16 -5.26
CA ASN A 46 14.42 -2.36 -4.57
C ASN A 46 15.37 -3.22 -5.43
N ALA A 47 15.12 -3.28 -6.74
CA ALA A 47 15.99 -3.99 -7.68
C ALA A 47 17.33 -3.25 -7.92
N SER A 48 17.39 -1.95 -7.64
CA SER A 48 18.63 -1.18 -7.73
C SER A 48 19.61 -1.68 -6.66
N ARG A 49 20.83 -2.06 -7.09
CA ARG A 49 21.90 -2.48 -6.17
C ARG A 49 22.59 -1.30 -5.47
N THR A 50 22.03 -0.10 -5.61
CA THR A 50 22.62 1.13 -5.09
C THR A 50 22.42 1.21 -3.57
N LYS A 51 23.51 1.43 -2.81
CA LYS A 51 23.49 1.73 -1.37
C LYS A 51 22.71 0.73 -0.49
N GLN A 52 22.89 -0.57 -0.72
CA GLN A 52 22.30 -1.62 0.10
C GLN A 52 22.67 -1.54 1.60
N GLU A 53 23.76 -0.84 1.93
CA GLU A 53 24.23 -0.62 3.29
C GLU A 53 23.63 0.64 3.95
N LEU A 54 22.82 1.42 3.25
CA LEU A 54 22.13 2.56 3.83
C LEU A 54 21.04 2.08 4.80
N PHE A 55 20.99 2.70 5.97
CA PHE A 55 19.95 2.51 6.96
C PHE A 55 18.97 3.68 6.94
N VAL A 56 17.68 3.35 6.99
CA VAL A 56 16.57 4.31 7.04
C VAL A 56 15.59 3.89 8.13
N GLU A 57 14.73 4.81 8.57
CA GLU A 57 13.73 4.50 9.59
C GLU A 57 12.81 3.34 9.16
N ASP A 58 12.55 2.40 10.08
CA ASP A 58 11.68 1.27 9.80
C ASP A 58 10.19 1.66 9.86
N VAL A 59 9.50 1.51 8.73
CA VAL A 59 8.08 1.80 8.56
C VAL A 59 7.18 0.55 8.66
N SER A 60 7.75 -0.63 8.89
CA SER A 60 7.02 -1.91 8.92
C SER A 60 5.89 -1.94 9.97
N HIS A 61 6.09 -1.24 11.09
CA HIS A 61 5.09 -1.10 12.14
C HIS A 61 3.84 -0.32 11.66
N LEU A 62 4.02 0.68 10.79
CA LEU A 62 2.93 1.47 10.23
C LEU A 62 2.11 0.65 9.21
N ALA A 63 2.74 -0.30 8.53
CA ALA A 63 2.07 -1.21 7.59
C ALA A 63 1.11 -2.19 8.28
N LYS A 64 1.28 -2.46 9.58
CA LYS A 64 0.52 -3.47 10.33
C LYS A 64 -0.70 -2.91 11.07
N CYS A 65 -0.85 -1.60 11.17
CA CYS A 65 -1.91 -0.95 11.94
C CYS A 65 -3.16 -0.64 11.10
N LYS A 66 -4.36 -0.76 11.69
CA LYS A 66 -5.64 -0.51 10.99
C LYS A 66 -5.94 1.00 10.80
N ASN A 67 -6.48 1.34 9.63
CA ASN A 67 -7.03 2.63 9.14
C ASN A 67 -6.20 3.92 9.32
N HIS A 68 -5.80 4.31 10.53
CA HIS A 68 -5.11 5.60 10.76
C HIS A 68 -3.63 5.59 10.43
N CYS A 69 -3.01 4.41 10.40
CA CYS A 69 -1.59 4.32 10.06
C CYS A 69 -1.32 4.35 8.56
N GLU A 70 -2.34 4.24 7.71
CA GLU A 70 -2.15 4.35 6.26
C GLU A 70 -1.61 5.72 5.87
N ASN A 71 -2.24 6.80 6.35
CA ASN A 71 -1.77 8.16 6.06
C ASN A 71 -0.36 8.37 6.61
N LYS A 72 -0.12 7.88 7.82
CA LYS A 72 1.20 7.96 8.47
C LYS A 72 2.26 7.19 7.70
N PHE A 73 1.92 6.01 7.19
CA PHE A 73 2.78 5.17 6.37
C PHE A 73 3.21 5.92 5.11
N PHE A 74 2.26 6.39 4.30
CA PHE A 74 2.57 7.09 3.05
C PHE A 74 3.32 8.39 3.27
N CYS A 75 2.95 9.17 4.29
CA CYS A 75 3.69 10.38 4.65
C CYS A 75 5.11 10.07 5.12
N LYS A 76 5.31 9.01 5.92
CA LYS A 76 6.64 8.65 6.41
C LYS A 76 7.55 8.11 5.30
N VAL A 77 7.02 7.30 4.38
CA VAL A 77 7.75 6.87 3.19
C VAL A 77 8.14 8.08 2.33
N GLN A 78 7.22 9.02 2.10
CA GLN A 78 7.53 10.25 1.36
C GLN A 78 8.64 11.06 2.05
N GLU A 79 8.56 11.27 3.37
CA GLU A 79 9.58 11.98 4.15
C GLU A 79 10.96 11.32 4.04
N ILE A 80 11.03 9.99 4.14
CA ILE A 80 12.30 9.25 4.02
C ILE A 80 12.91 9.46 2.62
N LEU A 81 12.10 9.38 1.57
CA LEU A 81 12.57 9.60 0.20
C LEU A 81 12.99 11.06 -0.06
N ASP A 82 12.36 12.03 0.60
CA ASP A 82 12.75 13.45 0.54
C ASP A 82 14.05 13.72 1.31
N LYS A 83 14.23 13.08 2.48
CA LYS A 83 15.40 13.26 3.37
C LYS A 83 16.67 12.59 2.82
N HIS A 84 16.54 11.43 2.19
CA HIS A 84 17.68 10.64 1.74
C HIS A 84 17.89 10.75 0.23
N GLN A 85 18.92 11.48 -0.20
CA GLN A 85 19.28 11.54 -1.62
C GLN A 85 19.88 10.22 -2.13
N ASN A 86 19.46 9.83 -3.33
CA ASN A 86 20.00 8.68 -4.07
C ASN A 86 19.82 7.35 -3.33
N VAL A 87 18.62 7.09 -2.78
CA VAL A 87 18.22 5.76 -2.28
C VAL A 87 17.99 4.76 -3.42
N CYS A 88 17.71 5.26 -4.62
CA CYS A 88 17.75 4.50 -5.86
C CYS A 88 18.20 5.45 -6.98
N GLU A 89 18.00 5.06 -8.25
CA GLU A 89 18.22 5.96 -9.38
C GLU A 89 17.45 7.27 -9.17
N ILE A 90 18.11 8.41 -9.36
CA ILE A 90 17.60 9.75 -9.04
C ILE A 90 16.23 9.99 -9.66
N THR A 91 16.10 9.73 -10.96
CA THR A 91 14.87 9.93 -11.73
C THR A 91 13.71 9.08 -11.19
N VAL A 92 13.99 7.83 -10.81
CA VAL A 92 13.03 6.88 -10.25
C VAL A 92 12.60 7.33 -8.85
N GLN A 93 13.55 7.74 -8.02
CA GLN A 93 13.29 8.27 -6.69
C GLN A 93 12.42 9.54 -6.75
N GLU A 94 12.80 10.53 -7.56
CA GLU A 94 12.04 11.77 -7.73
C GLU A 94 10.61 11.48 -8.20
N THR A 95 10.45 10.56 -9.15
CA THR A 95 9.14 10.14 -9.64
C THR A 95 8.34 9.45 -8.54
N LEU A 96 8.96 8.55 -7.76
CA LEU A 96 8.30 7.86 -6.65
C LEU A 96 7.82 8.83 -5.58
N THR A 97 8.69 9.72 -5.13
CA THR A 97 8.36 10.77 -4.16
C THR A 97 7.21 11.63 -4.64
N ARG A 98 7.25 12.07 -5.92
CA ARG A 98 6.16 12.87 -6.51
C ARG A 98 4.85 12.09 -6.59
N THR A 99 4.89 10.81 -6.97
CA THR A 99 3.71 9.95 -7.03
C THR A 99 3.07 9.77 -5.64
N LEU A 100 3.88 9.56 -4.60
CA LEU A 100 3.39 9.46 -3.22
C LEU A 100 2.80 10.78 -2.72
N LYS A 101 3.44 11.92 -3.06
CA LYS A 101 2.89 13.25 -2.76
C LYS A 101 1.53 13.47 -3.41
N MET A 102 1.39 13.11 -4.69
CA MET A 102 0.09 13.19 -5.40
C MET A 102 -0.96 12.27 -4.78
N TYR A 103 -0.58 11.04 -4.39
CA TYR A 103 -1.47 10.13 -3.68
C TYR A 103 -2.01 10.74 -2.38
N ASN A 104 -1.13 11.35 -1.58
CA ASN A 104 -1.52 12.03 -0.34
C ASN A 104 -2.46 13.22 -0.61
N ILE A 105 -2.16 14.05 -1.63
CA ILE A 105 -3.00 15.18 -2.03
C ILE A 105 -4.38 14.71 -2.49
N ASP A 106 -4.47 13.69 -3.34
CA ASP A 106 -5.73 13.15 -3.86
C ASP A 106 -6.63 12.59 -2.73
N ARG A 107 -6.04 12.22 -1.59
CA ARG A 107 -6.73 11.73 -0.38
C ARG A 107 -6.91 12.81 0.69
N ASN A 108 -6.62 14.07 0.40
CA ASN A 108 -6.69 15.19 1.35
C ASN A 108 -5.85 14.96 2.62
N VAL A 109 -4.70 14.29 2.48
CA VAL A 109 -3.80 14.00 3.61
C VAL A 109 -2.77 15.12 3.73
N ASN A 110 -2.72 15.77 4.90
CA ASN A 110 -1.66 16.72 5.23
C ASN A 110 -0.54 15.99 5.97
N CYS A 111 0.59 15.75 5.30
CA CYS A 111 1.71 15.01 5.89
C CYS A 111 2.41 15.74 7.04
N THR A 112 2.46 17.08 7.01
CA THR A 112 3.02 17.86 8.11
C THR A 112 2.22 17.66 9.39
N LEU A 113 0.89 17.69 9.31
CA LEU A 113 0.01 17.42 10.45
C LEU A 113 0.02 15.94 10.84
N THR A 114 0.02 15.04 9.85
CA THR A 114 -0.01 13.59 10.08
C THR A 114 1.25 13.08 10.79
N LEU A 115 2.40 13.72 10.53
CA LEU A 115 3.67 13.40 11.16
C LEU A 115 3.98 14.30 12.36
N GLN A 116 3.09 15.23 12.72
CA GLN A 116 3.30 16.11 13.86
C GLN A 116 3.44 15.30 15.16
N GLY A 117 4.47 15.63 15.96
CA GLY A 117 4.76 14.93 17.20
C GLY A 117 5.29 13.50 17.03
N ASN A 118 5.51 13.05 15.79
CA ASN A 118 6.16 11.78 15.52
C ASN A 118 7.66 11.93 15.74
N LYS A 119 8.18 11.33 16.81
CA LYS A 119 9.63 11.27 17.05
C LYS A 119 10.29 10.40 15.97
N GLU A 120 11.57 10.64 15.69
CA GLU A 120 12.36 9.72 14.85
C GLU A 120 12.20 8.29 15.38
N ALA A 121 12.05 7.34 14.46
CA ALA A 121 11.86 5.95 14.80
C ALA A 121 13.03 5.44 15.66
N ALA A 122 12.71 4.66 16.70
CA ALA A 122 13.72 3.97 17.51
C ALA A 122 14.44 2.86 16.72
N PHE A 123 13.88 2.45 15.57
CA PHE A 123 14.36 1.34 14.77
C PHE A 123 14.67 1.78 13.35
N TYR A 124 15.82 1.33 12.86
CA TYR A 124 16.29 1.52 11.51
C TYR A 124 16.39 0.18 10.81
N THR A 125 16.17 0.16 9.50
CA THR A 125 16.27 -1.02 8.66
C THR A 125 17.16 -0.73 7.45
N LYS A 126 17.69 -1.79 6.84
CA LYS A 126 18.45 -1.66 5.60
C LYS A 126 17.51 -1.26 4.47
N LEU A 127 18.02 -0.47 3.53
CA LEU A 127 17.24 0.05 2.42
C LEU A 127 16.47 -1.01 1.60
N PRO A 128 17.01 -2.21 1.31
CA PRO A 128 16.23 -3.26 0.65
C PRO A 128 15.02 -3.72 1.49
N MET A 129 15.20 -3.92 2.80
CA MET A 129 14.11 -4.31 3.70
C MET A 129 13.05 -3.21 3.85
N PHE A 130 13.47 -1.93 3.77
CA PHE A 130 12.56 -0.80 3.69
C PHE A 130 11.67 -0.90 2.44
N PHE A 131 12.28 -1.08 1.26
CA PHE A 131 11.49 -1.18 0.02
C PHE A 131 10.63 -2.44 -0.04
N GLU A 132 11.08 -3.58 0.48
CA GLU A 132 10.26 -4.79 0.64
C GLU A 132 8.99 -4.49 1.46
N SER A 133 9.12 -3.76 2.57
CA SER A 133 7.98 -3.36 3.40
C SER A 133 7.03 -2.42 2.64
N VAL A 134 7.57 -1.49 1.85
CA VAL A 134 6.79 -0.59 1.00
C VAL A 134 6.02 -1.31 -0.09
N ILE A 135 6.70 -2.19 -0.83
CA ILE A 135 6.12 -3.01 -1.88
C ILE A 135 5.00 -3.88 -1.32
N HIS A 136 5.24 -4.55 -0.20
CA HIS A 136 4.26 -5.41 0.45
C HIS A 136 2.99 -4.63 0.85
N TYR A 137 3.15 -3.46 1.45
CA TYR A 137 2.00 -2.65 1.85
C TYR A 137 1.20 -2.10 0.64
N LEU A 138 1.91 -1.61 -0.38
CA LEU A 138 1.30 -1.16 -1.64
C LEU A 138 0.54 -2.29 -2.34
N GLN A 139 1.09 -3.51 -2.33
CA GLN A 139 0.44 -4.69 -2.88
C GLN A 139 -0.88 -4.98 -2.16
N ILE A 140 -0.89 -5.01 -0.83
CA ILE A 140 -2.11 -5.21 -0.03
C ILE A 140 -3.17 -4.16 -0.39
N LYS A 141 -2.78 -2.88 -0.50
CA LYS A 141 -3.70 -1.79 -0.83
C LYS A 141 -4.24 -1.87 -2.26
N ASN A 142 -3.41 -2.29 -3.21
CA ASN A 142 -3.84 -2.53 -4.59
C ASN A 142 -4.85 -3.69 -4.68
N PHE A 143 -4.68 -4.76 -3.90
CA PHE A 143 -5.59 -5.92 -3.90
C PHE A 143 -6.89 -5.69 -3.13
N MET A 144 -6.86 -4.98 -2.01
CA MET A 144 -8.04 -4.76 -1.15
C MET A 144 -8.98 -3.65 -1.64
N GLY A 145 -8.56 -2.86 -2.64
CA GLY A 145 -9.28 -1.66 -3.05
C GLY A 145 -9.07 -0.52 -2.05
N SER A 146 -8.92 0.70 -2.59
CA SER A 146 -8.85 1.95 -1.81
C SER A 146 -10.22 2.27 -1.21
#